data_AF-A0A521ICU2-F1
#
_entry.id   AF-A0A521ICU2-F1
#
_cell.length_a   1.000
_cell.length_b   1.000
_cell.length_c   1.000
_cell.angle_alpha   90.00
_cell.angle_beta   90.00
_cell.angle_gamma   90.00
#
_symmetry.space_group_name_H-M   'P 1'
#
loop_
_entity.id
_entity.type
_entity.pdbx_description
1 polymer ?
#
loop_
_entity_poly.entity_id
_entity_poly.type
_entity_poly.pdbx_seq_one_letter_code
_entity_poly.pdbx_strand_id
1 'polypeptide(L)'
;MATRTSRARIIVWLFCALYILSLLFVVVASLINISQHPAWMGIADVLVAFLLVGVMIALAVLTQGKVNPRAEHSSYRVYRWLGVVPLILLALFFLTGEAINWTTLLPGLAWRVFVLSYSLPFAFELINSSAAA
;
A
#
# COMPACT_ATOMS: atom_id res chain seq x y z
N MET A 1 26.83 -13.95 -0.05
CA MET A 1 26.45 -12.66 0.58
C MET A 1 25.62 -11.77 -0.36
N ALA A 2 26.03 -11.56 -1.62
CA ALA A 2 25.29 -10.76 -2.62
C ALA A 2 23.84 -11.20 -2.96
N THR A 3 23.47 -12.46 -2.71
CA THR A 3 22.12 -12.97 -3.02
C THR A 3 21.05 -12.52 -2.03
N ARG A 4 21.42 -12.15 -0.80
CA ARG A 4 20.46 -11.74 0.25
C ARG A 4 19.97 -10.30 0.04
N THR A 5 20.85 -9.43 -0.43
CA THR A 5 20.57 -8.00 -0.68
C THR A 5 19.68 -7.82 -1.91
N SER A 6 19.90 -8.58 -2.98
CA SER A 6 19.03 -8.56 -4.17
C SER A 6 17.62 -9.05 -3.86
N ARG A 7 17.47 -10.12 -3.06
CA ARG A 7 16.15 -10.65 -2.67
C ARG A 7 15.35 -9.66 -1.83
N ALA A 8 15.99 -8.99 -0.87
CA ALA A 8 15.37 -7.95 -0.05
C ALA A 8 14.78 -6.82 -0.91
N ARG A 9 15.56 -6.31 -1.86
CA ARG A 9 15.11 -5.26 -2.79
C ARG A 9 13.96 -5.74 -3.67
N ILE A 10 14.02 -6.97 -4.19
CA ILE A 10 12.95 -7.54 -5.02
C ILE A 10 11.63 -7.59 -4.25
N ILE A 11 11.63 -8.01 -2.98
CA ILE A 11 10.40 -8.09 -2.18
C ILE A 11 9.81 -6.70 -1.93
N VAL A 12 10.65 -5.71 -1.62
CA VAL A 12 10.18 -4.33 -1.43
C VAL A 12 9.64 -3.74 -2.72
N TRP A 13 10.31 -3.97 -3.86
CA TRP A 13 9.80 -3.54 -5.17
C TRP A 13 8.49 -4.22 -5.54
N LEU A 14 8.36 -5.52 -5.25
CA LEU A 14 7.12 -6.26 -5.44
C LEU A 14 6.00 -5.69 -4.58
N PHE A 15 6.26 -5.38 -3.30
CA PHE A 15 5.32 -4.69 -2.43
C PHE A 15 4.86 -3.36 -3.04
N CYS A 16 5.80 -2.50 -3.45
CA CYS A 16 5.48 -1.21 -4.07
C CYS A 16 4.64 -1.37 -5.34
N ALA A 17 5.00 -2.31 -6.22
CA ALA A 17 4.28 -2.56 -7.46
C ALA A 17 2.84 -3.05 -7.21
N LEU A 18 2.68 -4.03 -6.32
CA LEU A 18 1.36 -4.53 -5.92
C LEU A 18 0.52 -3.45 -5.24
N TYR A 19 1.14 -2.61 -4.41
CA TYR A 19 0.46 -1.52 -3.72
C TYR A 19 -0.07 -0.47 -4.70
N ILE A 20 0.76 -0.04 -5.65
CA ILE A 20 0.36 0.90 -6.71
C ILE A 20 -0.75 0.29 -7.57
N LEU A 21 -0.60 -0.97 -7.99
CA LEU A 21 -1.61 -1.66 -8.78
C LEU A 21 -2.94 -1.75 -8.01
N SER A 22 -2.89 -2.09 -6.73
CA SER A 22 -4.06 -2.14 -5.86
C SER A 22 -4.73 -0.77 -5.72
N LEU A 23 -3.95 0.31 -5.59
CA LEU A 23 -4.49 1.68 -5.57
C LEU A 23 -5.19 2.05 -6.88
N LEU A 24 -4.64 1.65 -8.03
CA LEU A 24 -5.27 1.90 -9.32
C LEU A 24 -6.64 1.22 -9.41
N PHE A 25 -6.78 -0.02 -8.90
CA PHE A 25 -8.07 -0.70 -8.87
C PHE A 25 -9.13 0.08 -8.10
N VAL A 26 -8.82 0.58 -6.89
CA VAL A 26 -9.82 1.35 -6.13
C VAL A 26 -10.15 2.68 -6.79
N VAL A 27 -9.16 3.37 -7.37
CA VAL A 27 -9.41 4.64 -8.08
C VAL A 27 -10.32 4.41 -9.27
N VAL A 28 -9.99 3.42 -10.11
CA VAL A 28 -10.80 3.09 -11.30
C VAL A 28 -12.20 2.63 -10.90
N ALA A 29 -12.33 1.74 -9.92
CA ALA A 29 -13.62 1.26 -9.42
C ALA A 29 -14.48 2.37 -8.78
N SER A 30 -13.86 3.46 -8.32
CA SER A 30 -14.57 4.60 -7.74
C SER A 30 -15.02 5.62 -8.78
N LEU A 31 -14.50 5.55 -10.00
CA LEU A 31 -14.81 6.47 -11.10
C LEU A 31 -15.74 5.85 -12.16
N ILE A 32 -15.79 4.52 -12.25
CA ILE A 32 -16.64 3.81 -13.23
C ILE A 32 -18.01 3.50 -12.60
N ASN A 33 -19.08 3.65 -13.39
CA ASN A 33 -20.42 3.22 -13.00
C ASN A 33 -20.49 1.69 -12.87
N ILE A 34 -21.11 1.21 -11.78
CA ILE A 34 -21.22 -0.23 -11.46
C ILE A 34 -21.83 -1.07 -12.60
N SER A 35 -22.75 -0.48 -13.39
CA SER A 35 -23.37 -1.14 -14.54
C SER A 35 -22.40 -1.48 -15.68
N GLN A 36 -21.19 -0.92 -15.69
CA GLN A 36 -20.17 -1.16 -16.70
C GLN A 36 -19.00 -2.01 -16.18
N HIS A 37 -19.06 -2.51 -14.95
CA HIS A 37 -17.99 -3.33 -14.37
C HIS A 37 -18.02 -4.77 -14.93
N PRO A 38 -16.99 -5.21 -15.67
CA PRO A 38 -16.80 -6.61 -15.98
C PRO A 38 -16.50 -7.38 -14.69
N ALA A 39 -17.13 -8.54 -14.50
CA ALA A 39 -16.96 -9.35 -13.29
C ALA A 39 -15.50 -9.73 -13.00
N TRP A 40 -14.66 -9.84 -14.04
CA TRP A 40 -13.24 -10.17 -13.88
C TRP A 40 -12.43 -9.09 -13.15
N MET A 41 -12.85 -7.82 -13.21
CA MET A 41 -12.13 -6.73 -12.52
C MET A 41 -12.18 -6.91 -11.00
N GLY A 42 -13.33 -7.32 -10.45
CA GLY A 42 -13.45 -7.59 -9.02
C GLY A 42 -12.58 -8.75 -8.58
N ILE A 43 -12.55 -9.84 -9.37
CA ILE A 43 -11.70 -11.00 -9.09
C ILE A 43 -10.22 -10.60 -9.12
N ALA A 44 -9.80 -9.80 -10.11
CA ALA A 44 -8.43 -9.32 -10.23
C ALA A 44 -8.00 -8.45 -9.03
N ASP A 45 -8.84 -7.51 -8.57
CA ASP A 45 -8.54 -6.69 -7.38
C ASP A 45 -8.37 -7.56 -6.13
N VAL A 46 -9.26 -8.53 -5.93
CA VAL A 46 -9.18 -9.46 -4.78
C VAL A 46 -7.87 -10.28 -4.81
N LEU A 47 -7.47 -10.78 -5.98
CA LEU A 47 -6.21 -11.51 -6.11
C LEU A 47 -5.00 -10.61 -5.82
N VAL A 48 -4.99 -9.39 -6.34
CA VAL A 48 -3.91 -8.41 -6.06
C VAL A 48 -3.87 -8.06 -4.57
N ALA A 49 -5.03 -7.86 -3.94
CA ALA A 49 -5.13 -7.60 -2.50
C ALA A 49 -4.57 -8.76 -1.67
N PHE A 50 -4.90 -10.00 -2.04
CA PHE A 50 -4.39 -11.19 -1.36
C PHE A 50 -2.87 -11.32 -1.49
N LEU A 51 -2.33 -11.10 -2.68
CA LEU A 51 -0.88 -11.08 -2.91
C LEU A 51 -0.19 -9.98 -2.11
N LEU A 52 -0.78 -8.78 -2.09
CA LEU A 52 -0.24 -7.64 -1.33
C LEU A 52 -0.18 -7.94 0.17
N VAL A 53 -1.23 -8.53 0.74
CA VAL A 53 -1.25 -8.98 2.15
C VAL A 53 -0.20 -10.07 2.38
N GLY A 54 -0.05 -11.02 1.45
CA GLY A 54 1.00 -12.03 1.52
C GLY A 54 2.41 -11.43 1.59
N VAL A 55 2.68 -10.41 0.78
CA VAL A 55 3.97 -9.68 0.81
C VAL A 55 4.14 -8.87 2.09
N MET A 56 3.08 -8.23 2.61
CA MET A 56 3.10 -7.57 3.92
C MET A 56 3.51 -8.52 5.04
N ILE A 57 2.92 -9.72 5.08
CA ILE A 57 3.27 -10.76 6.06
C ILE A 57 4.72 -11.20 5.86
N ALA A 58 5.15 -11.42 4.62
CA ALA A 58 6.53 -11.81 4.32
C ALA A 58 7.54 -10.76 4.81
N LEU A 59 7.26 -9.46 4.64
CA LEU A 59 8.09 -8.38 5.17
C LEU A 59 8.23 -8.48 6.69
N ALA A 60 7.12 -8.62 7.41
CA ALA A 60 7.13 -8.72 8.87
C ALA A 60 7.88 -9.98 9.37
N VAL A 61 7.73 -11.12 8.69
CA VAL A 61 8.42 -12.37 9.04
C VAL A 61 9.92 -12.27 8.77
N LEU A 62 10.31 -11.69 7.63
CA LEU A 62 11.73 -11.56 7.24
C LEU A 62 12.53 -10.63 8.16
N THR A 63 11.88 -9.63 8.74
CA THR A 63 12.48 -8.76 9.76
C THR A 63 12.32 -9.32 11.17
N GLN A 64 11.68 -10.48 11.34
CA GLN A 64 11.34 -11.08 12.64
C GLN A 64 10.53 -10.13 13.55
N GLY A 65 9.73 -9.25 12.95
CA GLY A 65 9.02 -8.19 13.67
C GLY A 65 9.93 -7.11 14.28
N LYS A 66 11.25 -7.16 14.05
CA LYS A 66 12.19 -6.17 14.55
C LYS A 66 12.24 -4.98 13.60
N VAL A 67 12.24 -3.78 14.16
CA VAL A 67 12.35 -2.52 13.44
C VAL A 67 13.35 -1.67 14.20
N ASN A 68 14.42 -1.24 13.53
CA ASN A 68 15.40 -0.35 14.15
C ASN A 68 14.87 1.10 14.23
N PRO A 69 15.40 1.93 15.13
CA PRO A 69 14.96 3.32 15.29
C PRO A 69 15.07 4.17 14.01
N ARG A 70 16.02 3.83 13.12
CA ARG A 70 16.20 4.54 11.84
C ARG A 70 15.06 4.25 10.85
N ALA A 71 14.60 3.01 10.79
CA ALA A 71 13.46 2.59 9.99
C ALA A 71 12.17 3.21 10.52
N GLU A 72 11.99 3.22 11.85
CA GLU A 72 10.86 3.88 12.51
C GLU A 72 10.80 5.38 12.20
N HIS A 73 11.91 6.10 12.35
CA HIS A 73 11.98 7.53 12.03
C HIS A 73 11.74 7.80 10.53
N SER A 74 12.19 6.91 9.66
CA SER A 74 11.93 7.01 8.21
C SER A 74 10.45 6.82 7.88
N SER A 75 9.79 5.85 8.52
CA SER A 75 8.34 5.63 8.42
C SER A 75 7.55 6.83 8.92
N TYR A 76 7.95 7.43 10.04
CA TYR A 76 7.28 8.60 10.61
C TYR A 76 7.22 9.78 9.64
N ARG A 77 8.27 10.00 8.84
CA ARG A 77 8.28 11.04 7.80
C ARG A 77 7.18 10.80 6.76
N VAL A 78 6.98 9.55 6.34
CA VAL A 78 5.91 9.18 5.40
C VAL A 78 4.54 9.32 6.06
N TYR A 79 4.38 8.90 7.31
CA TYR A 79 3.12 9.04 8.05
C TYR A 79 2.69 10.49 8.17
N ARG A 80 3.64 11.41 8.39
CA ARG A 80 3.35 12.85 8.42
C ARG A 80 2.75 13.36 7.12
N TRP A 81 3.22 12.88 5.97
CA TRP A 81 2.63 13.20 4.67
C TRP A 81 1.29 12.51 4.46
N LEU A 82 1.16 11.24 4.87
CA LEU A 82 -0.12 10.52 4.81
C LEU A 82 -1.20 11.18 5.67
N GLY A 83 -0.83 11.86 6.76
CA GLY A 83 -1.75 12.64 7.60
C GLY A 83 -2.46 13.79 6.87
N VAL A 84 -1.94 14.23 5.72
CA VAL A 84 -2.58 15.26 4.88
C VAL A 84 -3.66 14.67 3.97
N VAL A 85 -3.63 13.36 3.70
CA VAL A 85 -4.55 12.68 2.78
C VAL A 85 -6.02 12.87 3.17
N PRO A 86 -6.46 12.75 4.44
CA PRO A 86 -7.85 13.00 4.81
C PRO A 86 -8.33 14.42 4.45
N LEU A 87 -7.47 15.44 4.56
CA LEU A 87 -7.83 16.81 4.19
C LEU A 87 -7.99 16.96 2.67
N ILE A 88 -7.13 16.29 1.90
CA ILE A 88 -7.25 16.25 0.43
C ILE A 88 -8.54 15.53 0.03
N LEU A 89 -8.85 14.39 0.64
CA LEU A 89 -10.08 13.66 0.38
C LEU A 89 -11.33 14.47 0.75
N LEU A 90 -11.27 15.23 1.84
CA LEU A 90 -12.35 16.14 2.24
C LEU A 90 -12.56 17.26 1.20
N ALA A 91 -11.49 17.87 0.72
CA ALA A 91 -11.57 18.87 -0.34
C ALA A 91 -12.15 18.26 -1.63
N LEU A 92 -11.69 17.07 -2.03
CA LEU A 92 -12.23 16.36 -3.19
C LEU A 92 -13.70 16.02 -3.01
N PHE A 93 -14.14 15.61 -1.83
CA PHE A 93 -15.54 15.35 -1.51
C PHE A 93 -16.44 16.56 -1.81
N PHE A 94 -16.05 17.75 -1.35
CA PHE A 94 -16.81 18.96 -1.63
C PHE A 94 -16.77 19.39 -3.10
N LEU A 95 -15.67 19.11 -3.82
CA LEU A 95 -15.51 19.51 -5.22
C LEU A 95 -16.22 18.57 -6.21
N THR A 96 -16.20 17.26 -5.96
CA THR A 96 -16.70 16.27 -6.91
C THR A 96 -18.06 15.71 -6.51
N GLY A 97 -18.49 15.84 -5.26
CA GLY A 97 -19.80 15.38 -4.79
C GLY A 97 -20.08 13.94 -5.21
N GLU A 98 -21.18 13.71 -5.92
CA GLU A 98 -21.62 12.38 -6.36
C GLU A 98 -20.86 11.81 -7.59
N ALA A 99 -19.95 12.58 -8.20
CA ALA A 99 -19.18 12.10 -9.35
C ALA A 99 -18.19 10.97 -9.00
N ILE A 100 -17.88 10.79 -7.71
CA ILE A 100 -17.02 9.72 -7.19
C ILE A 100 -17.86 8.80 -6.31
N ASN A 101 -17.71 7.50 -6.49
CA ASN A 101 -18.31 6.51 -5.61
C ASN A 101 -17.53 6.43 -4.28
N TRP A 102 -17.89 7.29 -3.33
CA TRP A 102 -17.24 7.38 -2.01
C TRP A 102 -17.40 6.12 -1.15
N THR A 103 -18.48 5.35 -1.35
CA THR A 103 -18.71 4.10 -0.60
C THR A 103 -17.77 2.99 -1.04
N THR A 104 -17.21 3.08 -2.26
CA THR A 104 -16.13 2.23 -2.74
C THR A 104 -14.76 2.82 -2.39
N LEU A 105 -14.56 4.12 -2.63
CA LEU A 105 -13.25 4.77 -2.48
C LEU A 105 -12.75 4.76 -1.04
N LEU A 106 -13.59 5.20 -0.07
CA LEU A 106 -13.13 5.42 1.30
C LEU A 106 -12.75 4.11 2.01
N PRO A 107 -13.57 3.05 2.01
CA PRO A 107 -13.16 1.78 2.59
C PRO A 107 -11.95 1.21 1.86
N GLY A 108 -11.92 1.31 0.53
CA GLY A 108 -10.84 0.82 -0.32
C GLY A 108 -9.50 1.52 -0.05
N LEU A 109 -9.50 2.83 0.20
CA LEU A 109 -8.31 3.57 0.60
C LEU A 109 -7.91 3.27 2.04
N ALA A 110 -8.87 3.16 2.96
CA ALA A 110 -8.58 2.96 4.38
C ALA A 110 -7.75 1.69 4.63
N TRP A 111 -8.14 0.55 4.06
CA TRP A 111 -7.38 -0.69 4.27
C TRP A 111 -6.03 -0.66 3.55
N ARG A 112 -5.91 0.03 2.41
CA ARG A 112 -4.62 0.21 1.71
C ARG A 112 -3.68 1.08 2.52
N VAL A 113 -4.15 2.19 3.08
CA VAL A 113 -3.38 3.02 4.01
C VAL A 113 -2.95 2.21 5.24
N PHE A 114 -3.81 1.33 5.76
CA PHE A 114 -3.43 0.40 6.83
C PHE A 114 -2.29 -0.53 6.40
N VAL A 115 -2.42 -1.20 5.24
CA VAL A 115 -1.38 -2.11 4.73
C VAL A 115 -0.06 -1.38 4.50
N LEU A 116 -0.09 -0.19 3.90
CA LEU A 116 1.10 0.65 3.74
C LEU A 116 1.70 0.99 5.09
N SER A 117 0.90 1.51 6.02
CA SER A 117 1.38 1.96 7.32
C SER A 117 2.00 0.84 8.13
N TYR A 118 1.38 -0.35 8.12
CA TYR A 118 1.89 -1.54 8.80
C TYR A 118 3.18 -2.07 8.17
N SER A 119 3.26 -2.10 6.83
CA SER A 119 4.39 -2.70 6.11
C SER A 119 5.62 -1.80 6.02
N LEU A 120 5.42 -0.48 6.02
CA LEU A 120 6.46 0.52 5.78
C LEU A 120 7.71 0.39 6.68
N PRO A 121 7.61 0.26 8.01
CA PRO A 121 8.78 0.11 8.86
C PRO A 121 9.57 -1.16 8.55
N PHE A 122 8.89 -2.27 8.21
CA PHE A 122 9.54 -3.51 7.82
C PHE A 122 10.23 -3.41 6.46
N ALA A 123 9.63 -2.70 5.51
CA ALA A 123 10.26 -2.42 4.21
C ALA A 123 11.55 -1.60 4.39
N PHE A 124 11.51 -0.54 5.21
CA PHE A 124 12.71 0.26 5.50
C PHE A 124 13.77 -0.53 6.27
N GLU A 125 13.37 -1.34 7.24
CA GLU A 125 14.29 -2.24 7.95
C GLU A 125 15.01 -3.15 6.98
N LEU A 126 14.27 -3.83 6.09
CA LEU A 126 14.82 -4.78 5.14
C LEU A 126 15.80 -4.11 4.15
N ILE A 127 15.52 -2.88 3.73
CA ILE A 127 16.44 -2.08 2.91
C ILE A 127 17.69 -1.71 3.69
N ASN A 128 17.55 -1.20 4.92
CA ASN A 128 18.68 -0.76 5.75
C ASN A 128 19.61 -1.93 6.11
N SER A 129 19.03 -3.06 6.54
CA SER A 129 19.74 -4.30 6.82
C SER A 129 20.47 -4.84 5.57
N SER A 130 19.92 -4.63 4.37
CA SER A 130 20.59 -5.03 3.13
C SER A 130 21.74 -4.11 2.70
N ALA A 131 21.79 -2.88 3.21
CA ALA A 131 22.87 -1.93 2.92
C ALA A 131 24.05 -2.04 3.89
N ALA A 132 23.83 -2.61 5.08
CA ALA A 132 24.85 -2.81 6.11
C ALA A 132 25.60 -4.15 6.02
N ALA A 133 25.14 -5.07 5.15
CA ALA A 133 25.68 -6.43 4.98
C ALA A 133 26.45 -6.57 3.67
#